data_AF-Q3IBJ3-F1
#
_entry.id   AF-Q3IBJ3-F1
#
_cell.length_a   1.000
_cell.length_b   1.000
_cell.length_c   1.000
_cell.angle_alpha   90.00
_cell.angle_beta   90.00
_cell.angle_gamma   90.00
#
_symmetry.space_group_name_H-M   'P 1'
#
loop_
_entity.id
_entity.type
_entity.pdbx_description
1 polymer ?
#
loop_
_entity_poly.entity_id
_entity_poly.type
_entity_poly.pdbx_seq_one_letter_code
_entity_poly.pdbx_strand_id
1 'polypeptide(L)'
;MPPPQRGSRARRMDRGALAGRPGDTHRLSGGREGGPGHRRHQCPGCLQGAGARASAHRRVRHDQKRWMSFHEFAVAAGDLDESDVFMSVVPTPCGFGLWSSHFTPTMIGGPTVLMPRFSADEFQRRGKTVKILDDLIGSLTGDAPAREVRVGRFWTAVWSRHCGLASTTGPGEHKHGARFVEHAGSLAGRSALELVSLAHSNSSLEAGIGMAAINSMLEVDEGRCVERNAGDLLVERGRNKRVALIGHFPFVPALREAAEHLWVLELRPQAGDAGAEEAGAIVPEADVVAITGSAFINKSLEALLGLCRANAFIVVLGPTTPLSPVLFDYGADVVSGTRVVDPELALRSAGEGATFRQIRGIRLLTMERKSGAKHA
;
A
#
# COMPACT_ATOMS: atom_id res chain seq x y z
N MET A 1 -40.02 5.60 40.46
CA MET A 1 -39.89 4.18 40.10
C MET A 1 -38.55 3.99 39.40
N PRO A 2 -37.57 3.31 40.03
CA PRO A 2 -36.27 3.03 39.41
C PRO A 2 -36.32 1.72 38.58
N PRO A 3 -35.44 1.56 37.57
CA PRO A 3 -35.37 0.37 36.72
C PRO A 3 -34.61 -0.80 37.40
N PRO A 4 -34.79 -2.05 36.93
CA PRO A 4 -34.26 -3.24 37.59
C PRO A 4 -32.78 -3.48 37.29
N GLN A 5 -32.08 -4.02 38.29
CA GLN A 5 -30.66 -4.38 38.27
C GLN A 5 -30.40 -5.63 37.42
N ARG A 6 -29.44 -5.58 36.48
CA ARG A 6 -28.84 -6.76 35.86
C ARG A 6 -27.60 -7.17 36.65
N GLY A 7 -27.62 -8.38 37.22
CA GLY A 7 -26.50 -8.95 37.98
C GLY A 7 -25.36 -9.41 37.08
N SER A 8 -24.15 -8.90 37.35
CA SER A 8 -22.91 -9.39 36.75
C SER A 8 -22.47 -10.68 37.43
N ARG A 9 -22.41 -11.81 36.71
CA ARG A 9 -21.75 -13.04 37.18
C ARG A 9 -20.25 -12.97 36.90
N ALA A 10 -19.47 -12.41 37.82
CA ALA A 10 -18.03 -12.70 37.89
C ALA A 10 -17.84 -13.99 38.70
N ARG A 11 -17.58 -15.12 38.03
CA ARG A 11 -17.23 -16.37 38.73
C ARG A 11 -15.74 -16.36 39.05
N ARG A 12 -15.41 -16.25 40.34
CA ARG A 12 -14.08 -16.53 40.89
C ARG A 12 -13.77 -18.02 40.68
N MET A 13 -12.61 -18.34 40.10
CA MET A 13 -12.08 -19.71 40.16
C MET A 13 -11.62 -19.99 41.59
N ASP A 14 -12.25 -20.96 42.23
CA ASP A 14 -11.83 -21.46 43.54
C ASP A 14 -10.71 -22.49 43.36
N ARG A 15 -9.60 -22.31 44.07
CA ARG A 15 -8.45 -23.23 44.05
C ARG A 15 -8.61 -24.22 45.20
N GLY A 16 -9.07 -25.44 44.92
CA GLY A 16 -9.03 -26.50 45.93
C GLY A 16 -9.66 -27.82 45.53
N ALA A 17 -8.85 -28.88 45.66
CA ALA A 17 -9.21 -30.29 45.73
C ALA A 17 -9.61 -31.02 44.43
N LEU A 18 -8.61 -31.61 43.77
CA LEU A 18 -8.65 -33.02 43.37
C LEU A 18 -7.22 -33.60 43.46
N ALA A 19 -6.90 -34.18 44.62
CA ALA A 19 -5.80 -35.13 44.77
C ALA A 19 -6.36 -36.53 44.50
N GLY A 20 -5.79 -37.25 43.52
CA GLY A 20 -6.25 -38.59 43.15
C GLY A 20 -5.32 -39.34 42.19
N ARG A 21 -4.27 -39.94 42.77
CA ARG A 21 -3.48 -41.14 42.40
C ARG A 21 -2.75 -41.27 41.03
N PRO A 22 -1.58 -41.96 41.01
CA PRO A 22 -0.68 -42.00 39.86
C PRO A 22 -0.95 -43.21 38.95
N GLY A 23 -1.16 -42.96 37.67
CA GLY A 23 -1.29 -43.98 36.63
C GLY A 23 -1.76 -43.36 35.32
N ASP A 24 -1.22 -43.85 34.20
CA ASP A 24 -1.58 -43.52 32.82
C ASP A 24 -1.10 -42.17 32.25
N THR A 25 0.21 -42.13 32.00
CA THR A 25 0.82 -41.28 30.98
C THR A 25 0.39 -41.73 29.57
N HIS A 26 -0.66 -41.14 29.01
CA HIS A 26 -0.84 -41.16 27.55
C HIS A 26 0.19 -40.23 26.88
N ARG A 27 1.40 -40.76 26.65
CA ARG A 27 2.33 -40.24 25.65
C ARG A 27 1.67 -40.38 24.28
N LEU A 28 1.32 -39.26 23.65
CA LEU A 28 1.17 -39.22 22.19
C LEU A 28 2.58 -39.23 21.58
N SER A 29 3.09 -40.43 21.35
CA SER A 29 4.32 -40.71 20.62
C SER A 29 4.20 -40.25 19.17
N GLY A 30 5.27 -39.60 18.68
CA GLY A 30 5.39 -39.23 17.28
C GLY A 30 5.53 -40.47 16.39
N GLY A 31 4.55 -40.70 15.53
CA GLY A 31 4.62 -41.69 14.45
C GLY A 31 5.28 -41.08 13.21
N ARG A 32 6.44 -41.61 12.83
CA ARG A 32 6.97 -41.57 11.46
C ARG A 32 6.28 -42.70 10.70
N GLU A 33 5.50 -42.39 9.66
CA GLU A 33 5.27 -43.31 8.56
C GLU A 33 5.28 -42.52 7.24
N GLY A 34 6.06 -43.01 6.29
CA GLY A 34 6.15 -42.51 4.92
C GLY A 34 5.36 -43.40 3.96
N GLY A 35 4.75 -42.77 2.97
CA GLY A 35 4.08 -43.39 1.81
C GLY A 35 3.55 -42.30 0.86
N PRO A 36 3.55 -42.50 -0.47
CA PRO A 36 3.77 -41.42 -1.43
C PRO A 36 2.49 -40.78 -1.98
N GLY A 37 2.61 -39.51 -2.40
CA GLY A 37 1.76 -38.95 -3.45
C GLY A 37 0.58 -38.09 -2.98
N HIS A 38 0.83 -36.84 -2.57
CA HIS A 38 0.06 -35.70 -3.02
C HIS A 38 0.82 -34.40 -2.69
N ARG A 39 1.25 -33.67 -3.73
CA ARG A 39 1.82 -32.33 -3.58
C ARG A 39 0.74 -31.41 -3.02
N ARG A 40 0.83 -31.04 -1.75
CA ARG A 40 0.11 -29.90 -1.17
C ARG A 40 1.08 -28.74 -1.03
N HIS A 41 0.71 -27.61 -1.62
CA HIS A 41 1.44 -26.34 -1.59
C HIS A 41 1.88 -26.00 -0.16
N GLN A 42 3.18 -25.84 0.03
CA GLN A 42 3.77 -25.38 1.28
C GLN A 42 3.68 -23.86 1.32
N CYS A 43 2.90 -23.32 2.27
CA CYS A 43 2.99 -21.92 2.68
C CYS A 43 4.17 -21.77 3.65
N PRO A 44 5.06 -20.77 3.52
CA PRO A 44 6.23 -20.63 4.39
C PRO A 44 5.81 -20.34 5.84
N GLY A 45 6.18 -21.23 6.76
CA GLY A 45 5.72 -21.19 8.16
C GLY A 45 6.36 -20.06 8.98
N CYS A 46 5.52 -19.36 9.76
CA CYS A 46 5.96 -18.46 10.82
C CYS A 46 6.63 -19.27 11.96
N LEU A 47 7.85 -18.88 12.31
CA LEU A 47 8.57 -19.38 13.50
C LEU A 47 8.07 -18.64 14.75
N GLN A 48 7.78 -19.36 15.84
CA GLN A 48 7.67 -18.79 17.17
C GLN A 48 8.48 -19.59 18.18
N GLY A 49 9.30 -18.88 18.96
CA GLY A 49 9.83 -19.35 20.24
C GLY A 49 8.87 -18.94 21.35
N ALA A 50 8.25 -19.92 22.00
CA ALA A 50 7.57 -19.71 23.27
C ALA A 50 8.58 -19.92 24.40
N GLY A 51 8.82 -18.89 25.21
CA GLY A 51 9.73 -18.94 26.33
C GLY A 51 9.24 -19.89 27.43
N ALA A 52 9.85 -21.07 27.49
CA ALA A 52 10.14 -21.80 28.72
C ALA A 52 11.35 -22.70 28.44
N ARG A 53 12.39 -22.59 29.27
CA ARG A 53 13.72 -23.19 29.09
C ARG A 53 13.67 -24.66 28.62
N ALA A 54 14.04 -24.91 27.37
CA ALA A 54 14.80 -26.08 26.93
C ALA A 54 15.15 -25.93 25.44
N SER A 55 16.37 -26.32 25.11
CA SER A 55 16.99 -26.39 23.80
C SER A 55 16.09 -26.94 22.66
N ALA A 56 16.35 -26.42 21.46
CA ALA A 56 15.76 -26.73 20.14
C ALA A 56 14.51 -25.92 19.73
N HIS A 57 14.62 -25.29 18.55
CA HIS A 57 13.55 -24.55 17.89
C HIS A 57 12.39 -25.50 17.55
N ARG A 58 11.28 -25.44 18.28
CA ARG A 58 10.08 -26.20 17.94
C ARG A 58 9.31 -25.48 16.85
N ARG A 59 9.28 -26.09 15.66
CA ARG A 59 8.35 -25.70 14.59
C ARG A 59 6.96 -26.24 14.93
N VAL A 60 6.01 -25.37 15.25
CA VAL A 60 4.62 -25.74 15.43
C VAL A 60 3.93 -25.65 14.07
N ARG A 61 3.48 -26.78 13.52
CA ARG A 61 2.68 -26.79 12.29
C ARG A 61 1.21 -26.48 12.63
N HIS A 62 0.62 -25.59 11.84
CA HIS A 62 -0.79 -25.23 11.87
C HIS A 62 -1.47 -25.79 10.63
N ASP A 63 -2.54 -26.55 10.82
CA ASP A 63 -3.39 -27.08 9.74
C ASP A 63 -4.85 -27.00 10.15
N GLN A 64 -5.76 -26.95 9.17
CA GLN A 64 -7.20 -26.73 9.39
C GLN A 64 -7.80 -27.73 10.37
N LYS A 65 -7.40 -29.01 10.29
CA LYS A 65 -7.90 -30.06 11.18
C LYS A 65 -7.60 -29.75 12.65
N ARG A 66 -6.39 -29.28 12.92
CA ARG A 66 -5.96 -28.87 14.25
C ARG A 66 -6.76 -27.67 14.78
N TRP A 67 -7.12 -26.72 13.92
CA TRP A 67 -7.96 -25.58 14.31
C TRP A 67 -9.37 -26.02 14.73
N MET A 68 -9.99 -26.94 13.97
CA MET A 68 -11.33 -27.44 14.30
C MET A 68 -11.34 -28.21 15.63
N SER A 69 -10.36 -29.08 15.88
CA SER A 69 -10.29 -29.82 17.16
C SER A 69 -10.05 -28.91 18.36
N PHE A 70 -9.24 -27.86 18.18
CA PHE A 70 -9.00 -26.88 19.24
C PHE A 70 -10.20 -25.99 19.50
N HIS A 71 -10.97 -25.67 18.47
CA HIS A 71 -12.24 -24.96 18.58
C HIS A 71 -13.24 -25.76 19.44
N GLU A 72 -13.44 -27.06 19.15
CA GLU A 72 -14.32 -27.92 19.95
C GLU A 72 -13.91 -27.95 21.43
N PHE A 73 -12.61 -28.06 21.71
CA PHE A 73 -12.09 -28.03 23.07
C PHE A 73 -12.33 -26.68 23.75
N ALA A 74 -12.14 -25.56 23.03
CA ALA A 74 -12.34 -24.23 23.57
C ALA A 74 -13.81 -23.96 23.91
N VAL A 75 -14.73 -24.37 23.03
CA VAL A 75 -16.18 -24.27 23.27
C VAL A 75 -16.58 -25.07 24.50
N ALA A 76 -16.16 -26.34 24.57
CA ALA A 76 -16.50 -27.21 25.69
C ALA A 76 -15.88 -26.76 27.02
N ALA A 77 -14.62 -26.31 27.01
CA ALA A 77 -13.92 -25.89 28.23
C ALA A 77 -14.37 -24.52 28.74
N GLY A 78 -14.77 -23.63 27.82
CA GLY A 78 -15.23 -22.28 28.13
C GLY A 78 -16.74 -22.14 28.28
N ASP A 79 -17.51 -23.19 27.97
CA ASP A 79 -18.98 -23.14 27.83
C ASP A 79 -19.42 -21.99 26.92
N LEU A 80 -18.74 -21.87 25.77
CA LEU A 80 -18.87 -20.71 24.89
C LEU A 80 -20.06 -20.85 23.94
N ASP A 81 -20.80 -19.77 23.74
CA ASP A 81 -21.90 -19.71 22.77
C ASP A 81 -21.90 -18.41 21.93
N GLU A 82 -22.88 -18.27 21.05
CA GLU A 82 -23.02 -17.12 20.14
C GLU A 82 -23.29 -15.78 20.85
N SER A 83 -23.66 -15.81 22.14
CA SER A 83 -23.89 -14.61 22.94
C SER A 83 -22.63 -14.07 23.62
N ASP A 84 -21.56 -14.86 23.65
CA ASP A 84 -20.27 -14.45 24.22
C ASP A 84 -19.56 -13.40 23.37
N VAL A 85 -18.99 -12.40 24.05
CA VAL A 85 -18.23 -11.32 23.40
C VAL A 85 -16.73 -11.60 23.50
N PHE A 86 -16.08 -11.71 22.35
CA PHE A 86 -14.65 -12.03 22.25
C PHE A 86 -13.81 -10.78 22.04
N MET A 87 -12.73 -10.63 22.81
CA MET A 87 -11.79 -9.53 22.68
C MET A 87 -10.35 -10.03 22.73
N SER A 88 -9.57 -9.70 21.69
CA SER A 88 -8.12 -9.91 21.72
C SER A 88 -7.42 -8.69 22.34
N VAL A 89 -7.00 -8.80 23.60
CA VAL A 89 -6.28 -7.72 24.29
C VAL A 89 -4.80 -7.66 23.87
N VAL A 90 -4.25 -8.77 23.35
CA VAL A 90 -2.88 -8.86 22.86
C VAL A 90 -2.89 -9.17 21.37
N PRO A 91 -2.38 -8.27 20.51
CA PRO A 91 -2.25 -8.57 19.08
C PRO A 91 -1.27 -9.73 18.91
N THR A 92 -1.80 -10.92 18.63
CA THR A 92 -1.02 -12.13 18.35
C THR A 92 -1.16 -12.43 16.87
N PRO A 93 -0.30 -11.89 16.00
CA PRO A 93 -0.40 -12.08 14.55
C PRO A 93 -0.15 -13.55 14.13
N CYS A 94 0.29 -14.39 15.06
CA CYS A 94 0.52 -15.82 14.87
C CYS A 94 0.52 -16.57 16.22
N GLY A 95 0.36 -17.88 16.15
CA GLY A 95 0.46 -18.78 17.30
C GLY A 95 -0.88 -19.11 17.96
N PHE A 96 -0.83 -19.66 19.17
CA PHE A 96 -2.01 -20.16 19.87
C PHE A 96 -3.11 -19.11 20.01
N GLY A 97 -2.80 -17.85 20.33
CA GLY A 97 -3.79 -16.79 20.60
C GLY A 97 -4.87 -16.57 19.53
N LEU A 98 -4.59 -16.88 18.26
CA LEU A 98 -5.54 -16.77 17.14
C LEU A 98 -6.80 -17.64 17.30
N TRP A 99 -6.70 -18.78 18.00
CA TRP A 99 -7.82 -19.73 18.13
C TRP A 99 -9.04 -19.14 18.84
N SER A 100 -8.85 -18.65 20.05
CA SER A 100 -9.87 -18.16 20.97
C SER A 100 -10.29 -16.74 20.61
N SER A 101 -9.43 -15.97 19.95
CA SER A 101 -9.73 -14.57 19.63
C SER A 101 -10.35 -14.36 18.25
N HIS A 102 -10.09 -15.25 17.29
CA HIS A 102 -10.50 -15.04 15.89
C HIS A 102 -11.19 -16.26 15.28
N PHE A 103 -10.69 -17.48 15.52
CA PHE A 103 -11.24 -18.67 14.87
C PHE A 103 -12.53 -19.19 15.53
N THR A 104 -12.50 -19.47 16.84
CA THR A 104 -13.66 -19.92 17.62
C THR A 104 -14.84 -18.94 17.54
N PRO A 105 -14.67 -17.61 17.69
CA PRO A 105 -15.77 -16.66 17.58
C PRO A 105 -16.40 -16.69 16.18
N THR A 106 -15.57 -16.77 15.13
CA THR A 106 -16.06 -16.89 13.75
C THR A 106 -16.86 -18.17 13.54
N MET A 107 -16.42 -19.29 14.11
CA MET A 107 -17.11 -20.58 13.97
C MET A 107 -18.45 -20.65 14.71
N ILE A 108 -18.55 -20.05 15.89
CA ILE A 108 -19.80 -20.02 16.66
C ILE A 108 -20.70 -18.83 16.31
N GLY A 109 -20.23 -17.89 15.48
CA GLY A 109 -20.96 -16.66 15.17
C GLY A 109 -20.94 -15.62 16.30
N GLY A 110 -20.03 -15.75 17.26
CA GLY A 110 -19.94 -14.87 18.43
C GLY A 110 -19.42 -13.47 18.11
N PRO A 111 -19.98 -12.40 18.70
CA PRO A 111 -19.52 -11.03 18.49
C PRO A 111 -18.07 -10.84 18.92
N THR A 112 -17.25 -10.22 18.04
CA THR A 112 -15.85 -9.93 18.31
C THR A 112 -15.60 -8.42 18.34
N VAL A 113 -14.95 -7.94 19.39
CA VAL A 113 -14.64 -6.50 19.57
C VAL A 113 -13.62 -6.06 18.53
N LEU A 114 -14.01 -5.10 17.70
CA LEU A 114 -13.12 -4.41 16.77
C LEU A 114 -12.30 -3.37 17.52
N MET A 115 -10.97 -3.52 17.54
CA MET A 115 -10.09 -2.47 18.07
C MET A 115 -10.06 -1.29 17.08
N PRO A 116 -9.99 -0.02 17.54
CA PRO A 116 -9.93 1.15 16.66
C PRO A 116 -8.77 1.14 15.64
N ARG A 117 -7.73 0.34 15.90
CA ARG A 117 -6.58 0.14 15.01
C ARG A 117 -6.81 -0.88 13.88
N PHE A 118 -7.97 -1.55 13.86
CA PHE A 118 -8.31 -2.52 12.85
C PHE A 118 -9.52 -2.02 12.06
N SER A 119 -9.34 -1.87 10.75
CA SER A 119 -10.41 -1.64 9.78
C SER A 119 -10.38 -2.75 8.75
N ALA A 120 -11.53 -3.39 8.52
CA ALA A 120 -11.67 -4.42 7.49
C ALA A 120 -11.35 -3.85 6.10
N ASP A 121 -11.75 -2.60 5.84
CA ASP A 121 -11.43 -1.88 4.60
C ASP A 121 -9.93 -1.63 4.47
N GLU A 122 -9.26 -1.26 5.57
CA GLU A 122 -7.81 -1.03 5.56
C GLU A 122 -7.03 -2.33 5.36
N PHE A 123 -7.49 -3.44 5.95
CA PHE A 123 -6.91 -4.77 5.74
C PHE A 123 -7.09 -5.24 4.28
N GLN A 124 -8.28 -5.06 3.70
CA GLN A 124 -8.52 -5.35 2.28
C GLN A 124 -7.70 -4.46 1.34
N ARG A 125 -7.55 -3.16 1.65
CA ARG A 125 -6.67 -2.25 0.89
C ARG A 125 -5.21 -2.70 0.95
N ARG A 126 -4.72 -3.14 2.12
CA ARG A 126 -3.35 -3.62 2.31
C ARG A 126 -3.06 -4.97 1.64
N GLY A 127 -4.09 -5.80 1.42
CA GLY A 127 -3.98 -7.12 0.77
C GLY A 127 -4.31 -7.15 -0.72
N LYS A 128 -4.84 -6.05 -1.30
CA LYS A 128 -5.07 -5.95 -2.74
C LYS A 128 -3.78 -5.53 -3.43
N THR A 129 -3.24 -6.42 -4.24
CA THR A 129 -2.24 -6.05 -5.24
C THR A 129 -2.79 -4.93 -6.11
N VAL A 130 -2.01 -3.85 -6.28
CA VAL A 130 -2.41 -2.69 -7.09
C VAL A 130 -2.28 -3.10 -8.56
N LYS A 131 -3.40 -3.47 -9.17
CA LYS A 131 -3.43 -4.06 -10.51
C LYS A 131 -2.80 -3.11 -11.53
N ILE A 132 -3.03 -1.80 -11.40
CA ILE A 132 -2.44 -0.79 -12.30
C ILE A 132 -0.90 -0.79 -12.24
N LEU A 133 -0.32 -1.03 -11.07
CA LEU A 133 1.14 -1.09 -10.90
C LEU A 133 1.70 -2.36 -11.54
N ASP A 134 1.00 -3.49 -11.37
CA ASP A 134 1.41 -4.76 -11.97
C ASP A 134 1.32 -4.74 -13.50
N ASP A 135 0.22 -4.22 -14.05
CA ASP A 135 0.03 -4.11 -15.50
C ASP A 135 1.08 -3.16 -16.11
N LEU A 136 1.45 -2.10 -15.38
CA LEU A 136 2.55 -1.22 -15.76
C LEU A 136 3.90 -1.94 -15.75
N ILE A 137 4.22 -2.67 -14.68
CA ILE A 137 5.47 -3.44 -14.59
C ILE A 137 5.51 -4.53 -15.67
N GLY A 138 4.39 -5.19 -15.94
CA GLY A 138 4.24 -6.19 -17.00
C GLY A 138 4.40 -5.61 -18.42
N SER A 139 4.21 -4.31 -18.60
CA SER A 139 4.45 -3.62 -19.88
C SER A 139 5.93 -3.31 -20.16
N LEU A 140 6.81 -3.44 -19.15
CA LEU A 140 8.24 -3.18 -19.30
C LEU A 140 8.90 -4.28 -20.15
N THR A 141 9.84 -3.88 -21.01
CA THR A 141 10.55 -4.81 -21.91
C THR A 141 12.04 -4.85 -21.60
N GLY A 142 12.59 -6.05 -21.42
CA GLY A 142 14.01 -6.26 -21.15
C GLY A 142 14.47 -5.80 -19.76
N ASP A 143 15.77 -5.87 -19.54
CA ASP A 143 16.43 -5.41 -18.31
C ASP A 143 17.63 -4.51 -18.67
N ALA A 144 18.08 -3.71 -17.72
CA ALA A 144 19.30 -2.92 -17.80
C ALA A 144 19.88 -2.71 -16.40
N PRO A 145 21.21 -2.66 -16.23
CA PRO A 145 21.78 -2.31 -14.94
C PRO A 145 21.44 -0.85 -14.59
N ALA A 146 21.13 -0.61 -13.32
CA ALA A 146 21.00 0.74 -12.76
C ALA A 146 22.40 1.36 -12.67
N ARG A 147 22.76 2.22 -13.63
CA ARG A 147 24.02 2.97 -13.64
C ARG A 147 24.16 3.81 -12.39
N GLU A 148 23.06 4.42 -11.95
CA GLU A 148 23.07 5.33 -10.82
C GLU A 148 21.71 5.40 -10.15
N VAL A 149 21.73 5.50 -8.82
CA VAL A 149 20.54 5.78 -8.00
C VAL A 149 20.85 6.98 -7.12
N ARG A 150 20.06 8.05 -7.24
CA ARG A 150 20.15 9.25 -6.40
C ARG A 150 18.87 9.42 -5.62
N VAL A 151 18.98 9.51 -4.30
CA VAL A 151 17.88 9.90 -3.43
C VAL A 151 18.17 11.29 -2.90
N GLY A 152 17.60 12.30 -3.55
CA GLY A 152 17.67 13.70 -3.13
C GLY A 152 16.54 14.07 -2.17
N ARG A 153 16.56 15.30 -1.63
CA ARG A 153 15.55 15.78 -0.66
C ARG A 153 14.12 15.79 -1.21
N PHE A 154 13.97 16.09 -2.50
CA PHE A 154 12.68 16.21 -3.19
C PHE A 154 12.50 15.20 -4.32
N TRP A 155 13.60 14.71 -4.91
CA TRP A 155 13.57 13.81 -6.06
C TRP A 155 14.43 12.59 -5.85
N THR A 156 13.86 11.43 -6.16
CA THR A 156 14.57 10.18 -6.37
C THR A 156 14.74 9.99 -7.87
N ALA A 157 15.96 9.67 -8.30
CA ALA A 157 16.31 9.41 -9.68
C ALA A 157 16.97 8.04 -9.81
N VAL A 158 16.58 7.28 -10.82
CA VAL A 158 17.23 6.03 -11.21
C VAL A 158 17.62 6.15 -12.67
N TRP A 159 18.89 5.90 -12.98
CA TRP A 159 19.40 5.87 -14.34
C TRP A 159 19.72 4.43 -14.72
N SER A 160 18.90 3.83 -15.60
CA SER A 160 19.17 2.53 -16.22
C SER A 160 19.25 2.67 -17.74
N ARG A 161 18.21 2.30 -18.49
CA ARG A 161 18.09 2.53 -19.93
C ARG A 161 17.91 4.02 -20.22
N HIS A 162 16.99 4.64 -19.50
CA HIS A 162 16.80 6.08 -19.41
C HIS A 162 16.99 6.53 -17.97
N CYS A 163 16.82 7.82 -17.69
CA CYS A 163 16.73 8.32 -16.33
C CYS A 163 15.27 8.60 -15.98
N GLY A 164 14.80 7.95 -14.92
CA GLY A 164 13.46 8.12 -14.39
C GLY A 164 13.48 8.90 -13.08
N LEU A 165 12.41 9.64 -12.82
CA LEU A 165 12.24 10.45 -11.62
C LEU A 165 11.03 9.97 -10.81
N ALA A 166 11.08 10.21 -9.52
CA ALA A 166 9.96 10.10 -8.60
C ALA A 166 10.11 11.12 -7.48
N SER A 167 9.00 11.54 -6.88
CA SER A 167 9.03 12.38 -5.69
C SER A 167 9.66 11.61 -4.52
N THR A 168 10.60 12.23 -3.81
CA THR A 168 11.12 11.66 -2.57
C THR A 168 10.10 11.87 -1.46
N THR A 169 9.44 10.78 -1.06
CA THR A 169 8.58 10.74 0.12
C THR A 169 9.16 9.77 1.14
N GLY A 170 9.29 10.17 2.40
CA GLY A 170 9.91 9.34 3.42
C GLY A 170 9.91 10.05 4.78
N PRO A 171 10.15 9.31 5.88
CA PRO A 171 9.98 9.85 7.22
C PRO A 171 10.97 11.00 7.44
N GLY A 172 10.42 12.15 7.85
CA GLY A 172 11.19 13.35 8.18
C GLY A 172 12.01 13.22 9.47
N GLU A 173 11.96 12.07 10.14
CA GLU A 173 12.63 11.84 11.42
C GLU A 173 13.42 10.53 11.41
N HIS A 174 14.69 10.65 11.79
CA HIS A 174 15.58 9.52 12.00
C HIS A 174 15.10 8.70 13.20
N LYS A 175 14.59 7.49 12.96
CA LYS A 175 14.46 6.47 14.01
C LYS A 175 15.79 5.73 14.10
N HIS A 176 16.46 5.80 15.26
CA HIS A 176 17.72 5.08 15.49
C HIS A 176 17.57 3.59 15.13
N GLY A 177 18.44 3.09 14.25
CA GLY A 177 18.44 1.70 13.79
C GLY A 177 17.49 1.36 12.64
N ALA A 178 16.70 2.32 12.13
CA ALA A 178 15.82 2.07 10.99
C ALA A 178 16.62 1.92 9.68
N ARG A 179 16.33 0.85 8.94
CA ARG A 179 16.74 0.68 7.55
C ARG A 179 15.56 1.11 6.68
N PHE A 180 15.73 2.20 5.93
CA PHE A 180 14.67 2.73 5.06
C PHE A 180 14.72 2.17 3.65
N VAL A 181 15.90 1.75 3.20
CA VAL A 181 16.15 1.14 1.89
C VAL A 181 17.09 -0.03 2.10
N GLU A 182 16.65 -1.23 1.73
CA GLU A 182 17.51 -2.40 1.71
C GLU A 182 18.65 -2.18 0.72
N HIS A 183 19.86 -2.60 1.10
CA HIS A 183 21.07 -2.49 0.27
C HIS A 183 21.47 -1.07 -0.17
N ALA A 184 21.03 -0.03 0.55
CA ALA A 184 21.51 1.34 0.36
C ALA A 184 23.05 1.40 0.29
N GLY A 185 23.59 2.13 -0.68
CA GLY A 185 25.03 2.17 -1.00
C GLY A 185 25.48 1.08 -1.99
N SER A 186 24.61 0.15 -2.37
CA SER A 186 24.91 -0.93 -3.32
C SER A 186 23.79 -1.17 -4.35
N LEU A 187 22.98 -0.14 -4.64
CA LEU A 187 21.92 -0.20 -5.63
C LEU A 187 22.43 0.01 -7.07
N ALA A 188 23.48 0.82 -7.24
CA ALA A 188 24.13 0.96 -8.53
C ALA A 188 24.77 -0.37 -8.96
N GLY A 189 24.66 -0.70 -10.25
CA GLY A 189 25.07 -1.96 -10.84
C GLY A 189 24.04 -3.10 -10.74
N ARG A 190 22.98 -2.95 -9.93
CA ARG A 190 21.91 -3.97 -9.84
C ARG A 190 20.99 -3.94 -11.07
N SER A 191 20.26 -5.03 -11.25
CA SER A 191 19.18 -5.10 -12.24
C SER A 191 18.14 -3.99 -11.99
N ALA A 192 17.73 -3.29 -13.04
CA ALA A 192 16.64 -2.32 -12.91
C ALA A 192 15.32 -3.02 -12.61
N LEU A 193 15.10 -4.26 -13.10
CA LEU A 193 13.92 -5.05 -12.73
C LEU A 193 13.89 -5.40 -11.24
N GLU A 194 15.04 -5.65 -10.61
CA GLU A 194 15.11 -5.79 -9.15
C GLU A 194 14.69 -4.49 -8.47
N LEU A 195 15.16 -3.33 -8.95
CA LEU A 195 14.74 -2.04 -8.39
C LEU A 195 13.26 -1.74 -8.63
N VAL A 196 12.70 -2.13 -9.78
CA VAL A 196 11.27 -2.00 -10.10
C VAL A 196 10.42 -2.70 -9.03
N SER A 197 10.85 -3.86 -8.52
CA SER A 197 10.12 -4.58 -7.46
C SER A 197 9.98 -3.78 -6.15
N LEU A 198 10.89 -2.83 -5.89
CA LEU A 198 10.79 -1.93 -4.74
C LEU A 198 9.55 -1.05 -4.81
N ALA A 199 8.93 -0.91 -6.00
CA ALA A 199 7.67 -0.19 -6.14
C ALA A 199 6.61 -0.81 -5.23
N HIS A 200 6.57 -2.12 -5.00
CA HIS A 200 5.62 -2.77 -4.09
C HIS A 200 5.96 -2.62 -2.60
N SER A 201 7.09 -2.04 -2.25
CA SER A 201 7.49 -1.90 -0.84
C SER A 201 6.51 -1.03 -0.04
N ASN A 202 6.38 -1.37 1.24
CA ASN A 202 5.69 -0.54 2.23
C ASN A 202 6.53 0.67 2.68
N SER A 203 7.83 0.68 2.39
CA SER A 203 8.67 1.86 2.60
C SER A 203 8.45 2.85 1.46
N SER A 204 7.96 4.05 1.77
CA SER A 204 7.74 5.09 0.75
C SER A 204 9.02 5.47 0.01
N LEU A 205 10.19 5.33 0.65
CA LEU A 205 11.47 5.63 0.02
C LEU A 205 11.84 4.56 -1.01
N GLU A 206 11.66 3.28 -0.67
CA GLU A 206 11.84 2.16 -1.60
C GLU A 206 10.81 2.22 -2.74
N ALA A 207 9.54 2.47 -2.42
CA ALA A 207 8.51 2.63 -3.43
C ALA A 207 8.81 3.80 -4.38
N GLY A 208 9.39 4.90 -3.87
CA GLY A 208 9.89 5.98 -4.71
C GLY A 208 11.04 5.56 -5.63
N ILE A 209 12.01 4.77 -5.13
CA ILE A 209 13.08 4.19 -5.96
C ILE A 209 12.49 3.28 -7.04
N GLY A 210 11.53 2.43 -6.70
CA GLY A 210 10.86 1.55 -7.65
C GLY A 210 10.11 2.30 -8.73
N MET A 211 9.38 3.37 -8.38
CA MET A 211 8.73 4.22 -9.38
C MET A 211 9.73 4.93 -10.29
N ALA A 212 10.85 5.42 -9.75
CA ALA A 212 11.91 5.99 -10.57
C ALA A 212 12.54 4.94 -11.51
N ALA A 213 12.69 3.69 -11.04
CA ALA A 213 13.19 2.58 -11.85
C ALA A 213 12.19 2.16 -12.96
N ILE A 214 10.89 2.18 -12.67
CA ILE A 214 9.85 2.00 -13.69
C ILE A 214 9.98 3.08 -14.75
N ASN A 215 10.05 4.35 -14.35
CA ASN A 215 10.20 5.48 -15.26
C ASN A 215 11.52 5.45 -16.06
N SER A 216 12.57 4.83 -15.51
CA SER A 216 13.86 4.68 -16.18
C SER A 216 13.89 3.53 -17.20
N MET A 217 12.96 2.57 -17.08
CA MET A 217 12.82 1.40 -17.95
C MET A 217 11.74 1.58 -19.04
N LEU A 218 10.86 2.57 -18.91
CA LEU A 218 9.79 2.80 -19.86
C LEU A 218 10.29 3.32 -21.22
N GLU A 219 9.88 2.62 -22.27
CA GLU A 219 9.92 3.11 -23.64
C GLU A 219 8.75 4.06 -23.87
N VAL A 220 9.06 5.33 -24.05
CA VAL A 220 8.05 6.38 -24.26
C VAL A 220 7.93 6.65 -25.74
N ASP A 221 6.74 6.43 -26.30
CA ASP A 221 6.39 6.89 -27.65
C ASP A 221 6.21 8.41 -27.64
N GLU A 222 7.32 9.14 -27.81
CA GLU A 222 7.31 10.61 -27.84
C GLU A 222 6.46 11.17 -29.00
N GLY A 223 6.20 10.40 -30.06
CA GLY A 223 5.30 10.80 -31.15
C GLY A 223 3.83 10.92 -30.71
N ARG A 224 3.46 10.31 -29.57
CA ARG A 224 2.16 10.47 -28.92
C ARG A 224 2.14 11.54 -27.83
N CYS A 225 3.27 12.18 -27.57
CA CYS A 225 3.41 13.17 -26.53
C CYS A 225 3.48 14.57 -27.12
N VAL A 226 2.92 15.52 -26.38
CA VAL A 226 3.12 16.96 -26.63
C VAL A 226 3.88 17.55 -25.45
N GLU A 227 4.80 18.46 -25.75
CA GLU A 227 5.52 19.20 -24.72
C GLU A 227 4.62 20.31 -24.17
N ARG A 228 3.93 19.98 -23.08
CA ARG A 228 2.90 20.83 -22.47
C ARG A 228 2.93 20.70 -20.95
N ASN A 229 2.86 21.83 -20.26
CA ASN A 229 2.73 21.87 -18.81
C ASN A 229 1.33 21.44 -18.36
N ALA A 230 1.26 20.50 -17.42
CA ALA A 230 -0.01 20.00 -16.89
C ALA A 230 -0.83 21.08 -16.16
N GLY A 231 -0.16 22.05 -15.52
CA GLY A 231 -0.81 23.18 -14.86
C GLY A 231 -1.59 24.03 -15.85
N ASP A 232 -0.99 24.36 -17.00
CA ASP A 232 -1.65 25.15 -18.05
C ASP A 232 -2.85 24.39 -18.65
N LEU A 233 -2.71 23.08 -18.86
CA LEU A 233 -3.83 22.22 -19.26
C LEU A 233 -4.95 22.23 -18.23
N LEU A 234 -4.64 22.11 -16.94
CA LEU A 234 -5.64 22.08 -15.88
C LEU A 234 -6.34 23.43 -15.71
N VAL A 235 -5.64 24.55 -15.88
CA VAL A 235 -6.25 25.89 -15.89
C VAL A 235 -7.21 26.05 -17.07
N GLU A 236 -6.85 25.56 -18.26
CA GLU A 236 -7.73 25.59 -19.42
C GLU A 236 -8.97 24.71 -19.21
N ARG A 237 -8.77 23.43 -18.85
CA ARG A 237 -9.86 22.44 -18.72
C ARG A 237 -10.72 22.64 -17.48
N GLY A 238 -10.15 23.22 -16.43
CA GLY A 238 -10.82 23.50 -15.16
C GLY A 238 -11.62 24.80 -15.15
N ARG A 239 -11.55 25.62 -16.20
CA ARG A 239 -12.24 26.91 -16.24
C ARG A 239 -13.76 26.76 -16.08
N ASN A 240 -14.35 27.46 -15.11
CA ASN A 240 -15.77 27.37 -14.76
C ASN A 240 -16.24 25.92 -14.49
N LYS A 241 -15.37 25.11 -13.86
CA LYS A 241 -15.65 23.73 -13.47
C LYS A 241 -15.37 23.50 -12.01
N ARG A 242 -15.92 22.42 -11.49
CA ARG A 242 -15.61 21.85 -10.19
C ARG A 242 -14.38 20.98 -10.31
N VAL A 243 -13.30 21.33 -9.62
CA VAL A 243 -11.98 20.68 -9.77
C VAL A 243 -11.56 20.06 -8.45
N ALA A 244 -11.21 18.77 -8.46
CA ALA A 244 -10.52 18.09 -7.37
C ALA A 244 -9.05 17.86 -7.76
N LEU A 245 -8.13 18.48 -7.03
CA LEU A 245 -6.70 18.37 -7.21
C LEU A 245 -6.10 17.59 -6.04
N ILE A 246 -5.65 16.36 -6.29
CA ILE A 246 -4.99 15.50 -5.31
C ILE A 246 -3.49 15.75 -5.40
N GLY A 247 -2.95 16.40 -4.38
CA GLY A 247 -1.58 16.91 -4.32
C GLY A 247 -1.53 18.43 -4.40
N HIS A 248 -0.61 19.07 -3.69
CA HIS A 248 -0.43 20.52 -3.75
C HIS A 248 0.64 20.91 -4.78
N PHE A 249 0.27 21.76 -5.74
CA PHE A 249 1.13 22.15 -6.86
C PHE A 249 1.36 23.66 -6.93
N PRO A 250 2.49 24.12 -7.52
CA PRO A 250 2.78 25.55 -7.63
C PRO A 250 1.79 26.35 -8.49
N PHE A 251 0.91 25.69 -9.26
CA PHE A 251 -0.11 26.32 -10.12
C PHE A 251 -1.49 26.44 -9.44
N VAL A 252 -1.63 25.99 -8.18
CA VAL A 252 -2.90 26.09 -7.42
C VAL A 252 -3.51 27.50 -7.44
N PRO A 253 -2.74 28.61 -7.27
CA PRO A 253 -3.33 29.95 -7.31
C PRO A 253 -4.03 30.25 -8.64
N ALA A 254 -3.37 29.99 -9.78
CA ALA A 254 -3.94 30.22 -11.11
C ALA A 254 -5.15 29.33 -11.38
N LEU A 255 -5.11 28.07 -10.93
CA LEU A 255 -6.25 27.15 -11.07
C LEU A 255 -7.45 27.60 -10.21
N ARG A 256 -7.20 28.15 -9.03
CA ARG A 256 -8.24 28.67 -8.13
C ARG A 256 -8.97 29.87 -8.73
N GLU A 257 -8.28 30.71 -9.48
CA GLU A 257 -8.88 31.85 -10.20
C GLU A 257 -9.73 31.41 -11.40
N ALA A 258 -9.35 30.31 -12.06
CA ALA A 258 -10.05 29.82 -13.25
C ALA A 258 -11.26 28.93 -12.93
N ALA A 259 -11.16 28.10 -11.89
CA ALA A 259 -12.20 27.13 -11.53
C ALA A 259 -13.42 27.80 -10.89
N GLU A 260 -14.60 27.22 -11.10
CA GLU A 260 -15.80 27.61 -10.35
C GLU A 260 -15.64 27.20 -8.87
N HIS A 261 -15.11 26.00 -8.65
CA HIS A 261 -14.80 25.50 -7.32
C HIS A 261 -13.54 24.63 -7.37
N LEU A 262 -12.63 24.80 -6.42
CA LEU A 262 -11.39 24.02 -6.32
C LEU A 262 -11.23 23.42 -4.93
N TRP A 263 -11.21 22.08 -4.87
CA TRP A 263 -10.69 21.33 -3.74
C TRP A 263 -9.25 20.92 -4.02
N VAL A 264 -8.38 21.17 -3.04
CA VAL A 264 -7.02 20.62 -3.03
C VAL A 264 -6.95 19.62 -1.88
N LEU A 265 -6.60 18.37 -2.16
CA LEU A 265 -6.50 17.30 -1.16
C LEU A 265 -5.04 16.93 -0.96
N GLU A 266 -4.59 16.86 0.29
CA GLU A 266 -3.22 16.48 0.63
C GLU A 266 -3.16 15.54 1.84
N LEU A 267 -2.08 14.75 1.90
CA LEU A 267 -1.79 13.92 3.08
C LEU A 267 -1.36 14.75 4.28
N ARG A 268 -0.78 15.92 4.03
CA ARG A 268 -0.38 16.91 5.04
C ARG A 268 -0.97 18.25 4.61
N PRO A 269 -2.28 18.45 4.81
CA PRO A 269 -2.97 19.62 4.30
C PRO A 269 -2.41 20.89 4.94
N GLN A 270 -2.26 21.93 4.11
CA GLN A 270 -2.03 23.30 4.57
C GLN A 270 -3.36 24.04 4.71
N ALA A 271 -3.32 25.29 5.17
CA ALA A 271 -4.53 26.11 5.31
C ALA A 271 -5.29 26.21 3.97
N GLY A 272 -6.54 25.77 3.97
CA GLY A 272 -7.41 25.75 2.79
C GLY A 272 -7.38 24.46 1.97
N ASP A 273 -6.52 23.49 2.32
CA ASP A 273 -6.53 22.15 1.75
C ASP A 273 -7.40 21.22 2.59
N ALA A 274 -7.99 20.23 1.92
CA ALA A 274 -8.74 19.13 2.53
C ALA A 274 -7.80 17.94 2.84
N GLY A 275 -8.19 17.15 3.83
CA GLY A 275 -7.51 15.91 4.18
C GLY A 275 -7.78 14.79 3.16
N ALA A 276 -6.87 13.81 3.09
CA ALA A 276 -7.03 12.67 2.17
C ALA A 276 -8.25 11.79 2.50
N GLU A 277 -8.72 11.79 3.74
CA GLU A 277 -9.93 11.12 4.20
C GLU A 277 -11.22 11.66 3.56
N GLU A 278 -11.20 12.91 3.09
CA GLU A 278 -12.35 13.56 2.46
C GLU A 278 -12.52 13.18 0.99
N ALA A 279 -11.54 12.46 0.41
CA ALA A 279 -11.54 12.10 -1.01
C ALA A 279 -12.80 11.34 -1.45
N GLY A 280 -13.35 10.47 -0.59
CA GLY A 280 -14.56 9.70 -0.89
C GLY A 280 -15.81 10.57 -1.07
N ALA A 281 -15.85 11.75 -0.45
CA ALA A 281 -16.94 12.71 -0.60
C ALA A 281 -16.67 13.75 -1.71
N ILE A 282 -15.40 14.14 -1.89
CA ILE A 282 -15.02 15.23 -2.81
C ILE A 282 -14.77 14.75 -4.24
N VAL A 283 -14.11 13.61 -4.45
CA VAL A 283 -13.71 13.18 -5.81
C VAL A 283 -14.90 12.87 -6.73
N PRO A 284 -15.99 12.19 -6.26
CA PRO A 284 -17.15 11.91 -7.11
C PRO A 284 -17.89 13.17 -7.62
N GLU A 285 -17.68 14.29 -6.93
CA GLU A 285 -18.33 15.57 -7.14
C GLU A 285 -17.64 16.45 -8.19
N ALA A 286 -16.42 16.11 -8.60
CA ALA A 286 -15.60 16.95 -9.49
C ALA A 286 -15.84 16.68 -10.99
N ASP A 287 -15.78 17.73 -11.80
CA ASP A 287 -15.78 17.63 -13.26
C ASP A 287 -14.40 17.35 -13.83
N VAL A 288 -13.38 17.90 -13.19
CA VAL A 288 -11.98 17.67 -13.52
C VAL A 288 -11.28 17.12 -12.29
N VAL A 289 -10.61 15.98 -12.44
CA VAL A 289 -9.83 15.36 -11.37
C VAL A 289 -8.37 15.31 -11.79
N ALA A 290 -7.50 15.86 -10.97
CA ALA A 290 -6.07 15.88 -11.20
C ALA A 290 -5.38 15.11 -10.07
N ILE A 291 -4.70 14.02 -10.39
CA ILE A 291 -4.09 13.11 -9.41
C ILE A 291 -2.57 13.12 -9.55
N THR A 292 -1.87 13.45 -8.46
CA THR A 292 -0.40 13.35 -8.42
C THR A 292 0.09 11.93 -8.71
N GLY A 293 1.17 11.81 -9.49
CA GLY A 293 1.87 10.54 -9.72
C GLY A 293 2.48 9.94 -8.45
N SER A 294 2.72 10.74 -7.39
CA SER A 294 3.14 10.21 -6.09
C SER A 294 2.09 9.31 -5.44
N ALA A 295 0.84 9.29 -5.93
CA ALA A 295 -0.19 8.34 -5.55
C ALA A 295 0.20 6.87 -5.85
N PHE A 296 1.13 6.62 -6.77
CA PHE A 296 1.72 5.30 -6.95
C PHE A 296 2.59 4.87 -5.75
N ILE A 297 3.31 5.80 -5.15
CA ILE A 297 4.25 5.51 -4.05
C ILE A 297 3.49 5.10 -2.80
N ASN A 298 2.41 5.81 -2.48
CA ASN A 298 1.56 5.53 -1.31
C ASN A 298 0.38 4.58 -1.59
N LYS A 299 0.33 3.98 -2.80
CA LYS A 299 -0.68 2.97 -3.21
C LYS A 299 -2.12 3.48 -3.23
N SER A 300 -2.33 4.79 -3.38
CA SER A 300 -3.68 5.38 -3.42
C SER A 300 -4.26 5.57 -4.82
N LEU A 301 -3.44 5.51 -5.89
CA LEU A 301 -3.88 5.89 -7.25
C LEU A 301 -5.11 5.12 -7.73
N GLU A 302 -5.10 3.78 -7.66
CA GLU A 302 -6.20 2.95 -8.16
C GLU A 302 -7.52 3.22 -7.43
N ALA A 303 -7.44 3.42 -6.10
CA ALA A 303 -8.61 3.79 -5.31
C ALA A 303 -9.14 5.18 -5.67
N LEU A 304 -8.26 6.16 -5.90
CA LEU A 304 -8.64 7.51 -6.32
C LEU A 304 -9.29 7.52 -7.71
N LEU A 305 -8.75 6.76 -8.66
CA LEU A 305 -9.35 6.57 -9.98
C LEU A 305 -10.74 5.94 -9.88
N GLY A 306 -10.92 4.95 -9.00
CA GLY A 306 -12.21 4.30 -8.75
C GLY A 306 -13.27 5.20 -8.10
N LEU A 307 -12.90 6.34 -7.51
CA LEU A 307 -13.84 7.35 -6.99
C LEU A 307 -14.31 8.33 -8.08
N CYS A 308 -13.60 8.41 -9.21
CA CYS A 308 -13.92 9.37 -10.25
C CYS A 308 -15.22 8.95 -10.97
N ARG A 309 -16.14 9.90 -11.16
CA ARG A 309 -17.34 9.68 -11.98
C ARG A 309 -16.97 9.41 -13.44
N ALA A 310 -17.76 8.58 -14.12
CA ALA A 310 -17.47 8.12 -15.49
C ALA A 310 -17.20 9.25 -16.50
N ASN A 311 -17.89 10.38 -16.38
CA ASN A 311 -17.78 11.54 -17.25
C ASN A 311 -16.80 12.62 -16.74
N ALA A 312 -16.01 12.37 -15.68
CA ALA A 312 -14.99 13.32 -15.22
C ALA A 312 -13.82 13.34 -16.22
N PHE A 313 -13.15 14.49 -16.35
CA PHE A 313 -11.89 14.60 -17.07
C PHE A 313 -10.72 14.36 -16.11
N ILE A 314 -9.98 13.26 -16.31
CA ILE A 314 -9.01 12.76 -15.34
C ILE A 314 -7.59 12.94 -15.86
N VAL A 315 -6.76 13.64 -15.09
CA VAL A 315 -5.35 13.90 -15.39
C VAL A 315 -4.49 13.26 -14.32
N VAL A 316 -3.55 12.38 -14.68
CA VAL A 316 -2.50 11.91 -13.76
C VAL A 316 -1.22 12.65 -14.08
N LEU A 317 -0.61 13.31 -13.09
CA LEU A 317 0.44 14.29 -13.34
C LEU A 317 1.61 14.29 -12.34
N GLY A 318 2.77 14.68 -12.83
CA GLY A 318 3.98 14.97 -12.06
C GLY A 318 5.13 14.00 -12.38
N PRO A 319 6.37 14.28 -11.90
CA PRO A 319 7.55 13.53 -12.33
C PRO A 319 7.53 12.03 -12.00
N THR A 320 6.80 11.62 -10.96
CA THR A 320 6.60 10.21 -10.61
C THR A 320 5.70 9.47 -11.62
N THR A 321 4.91 10.21 -12.41
CA THR A 321 3.92 9.64 -13.33
C THR A 321 4.60 8.89 -14.47
N PRO A 322 4.35 7.58 -14.61
CA PRO A 322 4.76 6.80 -15.76
C PRO A 322 4.10 7.32 -17.03
N LEU A 323 4.90 7.69 -18.05
CA LEU A 323 4.40 8.07 -19.38
C LEU A 323 3.98 6.81 -20.17
N SER A 324 2.97 6.10 -19.67
CA SER A 324 2.51 4.82 -20.21
C SER A 324 1.03 4.87 -20.59
N PRO A 325 0.63 4.30 -21.74
CA PRO A 325 -0.77 4.21 -22.12
C PRO A 325 -1.60 3.29 -21.21
N VAL A 326 -0.98 2.45 -20.37
CA VAL A 326 -1.68 1.59 -19.41
C VAL A 326 -2.63 2.40 -18.51
N LEU A 327 -2.26 3.63 -18.14
CA LEU A 327 -3.12 4.46 -17.28
C LEU A 327 -4.47 4.81 -17.92
N PHE A 328 -4.57 4.79 -19.26
CA PHE A 328 -5.83 5.03 -19.96
C PHE A 328 -6.83 3.88 -19.79
N ASP A 329 -6.35 2.65 -19.61
CA ASP A 329 -7.19 1.48 -19.33
C ASP A 329 -7.80 1.54 -17.92
N TYR A 330 -7.26 2.42 -17.07
CA TYR A 330 -7.74 2.71 -15.71
C TYR A 330 -8.50 4.04 -15.61
N GLY A 331 -8.94 4.58 -16.75
CA GLY A 331 -9.86 5.72 -16.79
C GLY A 331 -9.19 7.10 -16.89
N ALA A 332 -7.86 7.20 -16.84
CA ALA A 332 -7.18 8.46 -17.12
C ALA A 332 -7.53 8.96 -18.54
N ASP A 333 -7.67 10.28 -18.69
CA ASP A 333 -7.80 10.95 -19.98
C ASP A 333 -6.46 11.52 -20.44
N VAL A 334 -5.64 11.96 -19.48
CA VAL A 334 -4.34 12.57 -19.72
C VAL A 334 -3.30 12.06 -18.73
N VAL A 335 -2.10 11.80 -19.24
CA VAL A 335 -0.92 11.40 -18.47
C VAL A 335 0.17 12.44 -18.71
N SER A 336 0.54 13.19 -17.68
CA SER A 336 1.57 14.22 -17.75
C SER A 336 2.76 13.88 -16.86
N GLY A 337 3.85 13.44 -17.47
CA GLY A 337 5.06 13.01 -16.79
C GLY A 337 6.28 13.85 -17.17
N THR A 338 7.44 13.33 -16.81
CA THR A 338 8.72 13.97 -17.08
C THR A 338 9.63 13.02 -17.86
N ARG A 339 10.23 13.52 -18.95
CA ARG A 339 11.32 12.84 -19.66
C ARG A 339 12.64 13.50 -19.30
N VAL A 340 13.57 12.74 -18.75
CA VAL A 340 14.93 13.23 -18.50
C VAL A 340 15.71 13.15 -19.82
N VAL A 341 16.18 14.29 -20.29
CA VAL A 341 16.99 14.41 -21.52
C VAL A 341 18.48 14.59 -21.24
N ASP A 342 18.83 15.04 -20.03
CA ASP A 342 20.21 15.12 -19.54
C ASP A 342 20.25 14.45 -18.15
N PRO A 343 20.56 13.13 -18.09
CA PRO A 343 20.63 12.38 -16.85
C PRO A 343 21.61 12.95 -15.84
N GLU A 344 22.79 13.39 -16.28
CA GLU A 344 23.84 13.88 -15.37
C GLU A 344 23.40 15.17 -14.68
N LEU A 345 22.83 16.11 -15.44
CA LEU A 345 22.31 17.36 -14.91
C LEU A 345 21.10 17.14 -13.99
N ALA A 346 20.18 16.23 -14.35
CA ALA A 346 19.03 15.90 -13.53
C ALA A 346 19.45 15.25 -12.20
N LEU A 347 20.38 14.30 -12.24
CA LEU A 347 20.95 13.63 -11.07
C LEU A 347 21.68 14.61 -10.15
N ARG A 348 22.48 15.51 -10.71
CA ARG A 348 23.15 16.58 -9.94
C ARG A 348 22.14 17.50 -9.27
N SER A 349 21.15 18.00 -10.02
CA SER A 349 20.10 18.87 -9.51
C SER A 349 19.32 18.19 -8.37
N ALA A 350 18.96 16.92 -8.53
CA ALA A 350 18.29 16.14 -7.49
C ALA A 350 19.15 16.00 -6.22
N GLY A 351 20.45 15.71 -6.39
CA GLY A 351 21.41 15.59 -5.30
C GLY A 351 21.64 16.89 -4.52
N GLU A 352 21.56 18.03 -5.20
CA GLU A 352 21.75 19.37 -4.63
C GLU A 352 20.45 19.96 -4.03
N GLY A 353 19.36 19.19 -4.01
CA GLY A 353 18.10 19.61 -3.38
C GLY A 353 17.22 20.52 -4.24
N ALA A 354 17.37 20.46 -5.56
CA ALA A 354 16.51 21.21 -6.46
C ALA A 354 15.02 20.84 -6.28
N THR A 355 14.16 21.83 -6.20
CA THR A 355 12.70 21.68 -6.27
C THR A 355 12.22 21.52 -7.71
N PHE A 356 10.91 21.34 -7.94
CA PHE A 356 10.35 21.19 -9.29
C PHE A 356 10.68 22.35 -10.23
N ARG A 357 10.74 23.58 -9.71
CA ARG A 357 11.10 24.76 -10.51
C ARG A 357 12.60 24.90 -10.78
N GLN A 358 13.44 24.12 -10.09
CA GLN A 358 14.90 24.22 -10.15
C GLN A 358 15.56 23.03 -10.85
N ILE A 359 14.89 21.88 -10.91
CA ILE A 359 15.43 20.70 -11.58
C ILE A 359 15.61 20.98 -13.08
N ARG A 360 16.75 20.61 -13.63
CA ARG A 360 17.12 20.83 -15.04
C ARG A 360 17.37 19.50 -15.74
N GLY A 361 17.56 19.55 -17.06
CA GLY A 361 17.80 18.35 -17.86
C GLY A 361 16.53 17.54 -18.12
N ILE A 362 15.36 18.18 -18.03
CA ILE A 362 14.06 17.52 -18.16
C ILE A 362 13.17 18.22 -19.18
N ARG A 363 12.25 17.46 -19.77
CA ARG A 363 11.11 17.95 -20.57
C ARG A 363 9.81 17.47 -19.93
N LEU A 364 8.78 18.32 -19.96
CA LEU A 364 7.45 17.98 -19.47
C LEU A 364 6.61 17.47 -20.65
N LEU A 365 6.26 16.20 -20.60
CA LEU A 365 5.53 15.55 -21.69
C LEU A 365 4.12 15.21 -21.22
N THR A 366 3.15 15.44 -22.10
CA THR A 366 1.74 15.11 -21.87
C THR A 366 1.27 14.20 -22.99
N MET A 367 0.69 13.06 -22.61
CA MET A 367 0.04 12.10 -23.49
C MET A 367 -1.46 12.11 -23.24
N GLU A 368 -2.26 12.25 -24.29
CA GLU A 368 -3.72 12.17 -24.20
C GLU A 368 -4.23 10.81 -24.71
N ARG A 369 -5.34 10.34 -24.13
CA ARG A 369 -6.03 9.14 -24.62
C ARG A 369 -6.50 9.40 -26.05
N LYS A 370 -6.29 8.44 -26.96
CA LYS A 370 -6.86 8.50 -28.30
C LYS A 370 -8.39 8.52 -28.21
N SER A 371 -9.06 9.22 -29.13
CA SER A 371 -10.51 9.28 -29.19
C SER A 371 -11.12 7.88 -29.37
N GLY A 372 -11.67 7.34 -28.28
CA GLY A 372 -12.32 6.05 -28.14
C GLY A 372 -13.03 6.00 -26.79
N ALA A 373 -14.25 5.47 -26.75
CA ALA A 373 -15.12 5.53 -25.57
C ALA A 373 -14.44 4.95 -24.33
N LYS A 374 -14.54 5.65 -23.19
CA LYS A 374 -14.16 5.12 -21.88
C LYS A 374 -14.88 3.78 -21.70
N HIS A 375 -14.14 2.70 -21.49
CA HIS A 375 -14.76 1.46 -21.05
C HIS A 375 -15.29 1.69 -19.64
N ALA A 376 -16.61 1.52 -19.50
CA ALA A 376 -17.38 1.74 -18.28
C ALA A 376 -17.16 0.61 -17.27
#